data_AF-A0AA35Y5T2-F1
#
_entry.id   AF-A0AA35Y5T2-F1
#
_cell.length_a   1.000
_cell.length_b   1.000
_cell.length_c   1.000
_cell.angle_alpha   90.00
_cell.angle_beta   90.00
_cell.angle_gamma   90.00
#
_symmetry.space_group_name_H-M   'P 1'
#
loop_
_entity.id
_entity.type
_entity.pdbx_description
1 polymer ?
#
loop_
_entity_poly.entity_id
_entity_poly.type
_entity_poly.pdbx_seq_one_letter_code
_entity_poly.pdbx_strand_id
1 'polypeptide(L)'
;MFQGISISGSNIQLSHLFYADDALFIGEWSHQNIKNLARLLKCFYVSSGLSVNYRKSKVFGIGVNSQEVENWALPLGCEPSTLPFTFLGIPVGENMNRKSSWNLIIENFRNKLSCWKSKSLSFGGRMNLAKPVLGNLPTFYLSLFAAPLGVIETLEKIRRNFIWGGTNNEHKIRWVTWDTILAPKEAGGLGMGSIKAMNLALLAKWKWKFFSRAKLDMDSDIIRRNQEESRWEFDFAIDGKFHVAGLRGTIDRAGHLAPDGAFTWSKWIPNKVNRFVWRARIDRIPSASALMRRGVNIQGETCSVCISGSETADHMLVTCPFAIAIWNRIWNWCEIILPQLSNVKGILNFVATCGKS
;
A
#
# COMPACT_ATOMS: atom_id res chain seq x y z
N MET A 1 23.62 -20.95 -33.60
CA MET A 1 23.58 -20.02 -32.45
C MET A 1 22.28 -20.27 -31.69
N PHE A 2 22.19 -19.98 -30.39
CA PHE A 2 20.93 -20.13 -29.64
C PHE A 2 19.89 -19.13 -30.17
N GLN A 3 18.67 -19.61 -30.44
CA GLN A 3 17.55 -18.85 -31.00
C GLN A 3 16.52 -18.55 -29.90
N GLY A 4 16.33 -17.25 -29.64
CA GLY A 4 15.31 -16.75 -28.72
C GLY A 4 13.91 -16.73 -29.33
N ILE A 5 12.94 -16.29 -28.56
CA ILE A 5 11.55 -16.10 -29.01
C ILE A 5 11.35 -14.65 -29.46
N SER A 6 10.80 -14.46 -30.66
CA SER A 6 10.39 -13.14 -31.15
C SER A 6 9.07 -12.72 -30.49
N ILE A 7 9.04 -11.52 -29.91
CA ILE A 7 7.81 -10.98 -29.30
C ILE A 7 6.96 -10.33 -30.40
N SER A 8 5.76 -10.87 -30.65
CA SER A 8 4.82 -10.39 -31.67
C SER A 8 4.64 -8.87 -31.63
N GLY A 9 4.81 -8.22 -32.78
CA GLY A 9 4.68 -6.75 -32.90
C GLY A 9 5.91 -5.96 -32.47
N SER A 10 7.05 -6.59 -32.24
CA SER A 10 8.32 -5.91 -31.93
C SER A 10 9.51 -6.58 -32.60
N ASN A 11 10.60 -5.83 -32.81
CA ASN A 11 11.88 -6.38 -33.26
C ASN A 11 12.71 -6.98 -32.10
N ILE A 12 12.08 -7.26 -30.96
CA ILE A 12 12.75 -7.77 -29.76
C ILE A 12 12.75 -9.29 -29.80
N GLN A 13 13.94 -9.88 -29.80
CA GLN A 13 14.15 -11.30 -29.58
C GLN A 13 14.54 -11.56 -28.12
N LEU A 14 13.65 -12.21 -27.38
CA LEU A 14 13.89 -12.59 -26.00
C LEU A 14 14.59 -13.95 -25.97
N SER A 15 15.87 -13.96 -25.59
CA SER A 15 16.67 -15.18 -25.47
C SER A 15 17.07 -15.52 -24.04
N HIS A 16 17.23 -14.51 -23.19
CA HIS A 16 17.70 -14.69 -21.82
C HIS A 16 17.28 -13.54 -20.90
N LEU A 17 17.22 -13.82 -19.59
CA LEU A 17 17.08 -12.86 -18.50
C LEU A 17 18.09 -13.21 -17.42
N PHE A 18 18.96 -12.27 -17.05
CA PHE A 18 19.97 -12.45 -16.01
C PHE A 18 19.74 -11.51 -14.85
N TYR A 19 19.91 -12.01 -13.64
CA TYR A 19 19.91 -11.23 -12.40
C TYR A 19 20.89 -11.86 -11.41
N ALA A 20 22.03 -11.20 -11.18
CA ALA A 20 23.13 -11.76 -10.39
C ALA A 20 23.53 -13.17 -10.89
N ASP A 21 23.39 -14.19 -10.05
CA ASP A 21 23.65 -15.60 -10.36
C ASP A 21 22.45 -16.34 -10.98
N ASP A 22 21.25 -15.75 -10.93
CA ASP A 22 20.04 -16.33 -11.52
C ASP A 22 19.98 -16.03 -13.03
N ALA A 23 19.94 -17.09 -13.83
CA ALA A 23 19.83 -17.02 -15.29
C ALA A 23 18.64 -17.82 -15.81
N LEU A 24 17.80 -17.18 -16.64
CA LEU A 24 16.68 -17.80 -17.33
C LEU A 24 16.91 -17.70 -18.85
N PHE A 25 16.97 -18.85 -19.52
CA PHE A 25 17.04 -18.90 -20.98
C PHE A 25 15.66 -19.23 -21.56
N ILE A 26 15.28 -18.52 -22.62
CA ILE A 26 13.99 -18.65 -23.29
C ILE A 26 14.27 -18.78 -24.77
N GLY A 27 13.78 -19.84 -25.41
CA GLY A 27 14.08 -20.07 -26.83
C GLY A 27 13.14 -21.06 -27.47
N GLU A 28 13.32 -21.22 -28.78
CA GLU A 28 12.56 -22.20 -29.55
C GLU A 28 12.79 -23.63 -29.02
N TRP A 29 11.71 -24.42 -29.00
CA TRP A 29 11.71 -25.81 -28.57
C TRP A 29 12.29 -26.72 -29.68
N SER A 30 13.60 -26.59 -29.96
CA SER A 30 14.30 -27.33 -31.03
C SER A 30 15.61 -27.97 -30.54
N HIS A 31 15.89 -29.21 -30.97
CA HIS A 31 17.01 -30.02 -30.44
C HIS A 31 18.35 -29.30 -30.66
N GLN A 32 18.45 -28.61 -31.78
CA GLN A 32 19.59 -27.77 -32.11
C GLN A 32 19.77 -26.62 -31.12
N ASN A 33 18.67 -26.00 -30.66
CA ASN A 33 18.71 -24.89 -29.72
C ASN A 33 19.24 -25.32 -28.35
N ILE A 34 18.76 -26.45 -27.85
CA ILE A 34 19.16 -27.00 -26.54
C ILE A 34 20.62 -27.48 -26.57
N LYS A 35 21.07 -28.12 -27.66
CA LYS A 35 22.50 -28.40 -27.89
C LYS A 35 23.35 -27.13 -27.93
N ASN A 36 22.86 -26.07 -28.58
CA ASN A 36 23.57 -24.79 -28.64
C ASN A 36 23.70 -24.15 -27.25
N LEU A 37 22.65 -24.24 -26.42
CA LEU A 37 22.69 -23.77 -25.04
C LEU A 37 23.71 -24.56 -24.20
N ALA A 38 23.71 -25.89 -24.30
CA ALA A 38 24.70 -26.73 -23.61
C ALA A 38 26.14 -26.37 -23.99
N ARG A 39 26.40 -26.14 -25.28
CA ARG A 39 27.70 -25.68 -25.79
C ARG A 39 28.07 -24.29 -25.25
N LEU A 40 27.13 -23.35 -25.24
CA LEU A 40 27.33 -22.01 -24.68
C LEU A 40 27.75 -22.06 -23.22
N LEU A 41 27.03 -22.83 -22.39
CA LEU A 41 27.34 -22.98 -20.97
C LEU A 41 28.70 -23.65 -20.74
N LYS A 42 29.08 -24.61 -21.58
CA LYS A 42 30.41 -25.23 -21.53
C LYS A 42 31.53 -24.26 -21.92
N CYS A 43 31.34 -23.46 -22.97
CA CYS A 43 32.30 -22.42 -23.34
C CYS A 43 32.45 -21.37 -22.24
N PHE A 44 31.34 -20.98 -21.60
CA PHE A 44 31.35 -20.08 -20.46
C PHE A 44 32.17 -20.67 -19.30
N TYR A 45 31.96 -21.93 -18.95
CA TYR A 45 32.75 -22.62 -17.93
C TYR A 45 34.25 -22.62 -18.26
N VAL A 46 34.62 -23.00 -19.49
CA VAL A 46 36.04 -23.04 -19.92
C VAL A 46 36.68 -21.66 -19.87
N SER A 47 35.93 -20.61 -20.20
CA SER A 47 36.46 -19.23 -20.27
C SER A 47 36.51 -18.54 -18.91
N SER A 48 35.55 -18.81 -18.02
CA SER A 48 35.39 -18.09 -16.74
C SER A 48 35.82 -18.91 -15.50
N GLY A 49 35.90 -20.23 -15.62
CA GLY A 49 36.05 -21.15 -14.49
C GLY A 49 34.77 -21.35 -13.66
N LEU A 50 33.66 -20.66 -13.98
CA LEU A 50 32.41 -20.74 -13.24
C LEU A 50 31.51 -21.86 -13.77
N SER A 51 31.16 -22.82 -12.91
CA SER A 51 30.30 -23.95 -13.26
C SER A 51 28.83 -23.65 -13.00
N VAL A 52 27.98 -24.12 -13.91
CA VAL A 52 26.53 -24.14 -13.69
C VAL A 52 26.19 -25.10 -12.55
N ASN A 53 25.30 -24.67 -11.65
CA ASN A 53 24.75 -25.56 -10.63
C ASN A 53 23.57 -26.34 -11.22
N TYR A 54 23.87 -27.47 -11.83
CA TYR A 54 22.89 -28.32 -12.50
C TYR A 54 21.78 -28.86 -11.58
N ARG A 55 22.06 -29.02 -10.27
CA ARG A 55 21.04 -29.42 -9.27
C ARG A 55 20.01 -28.34 -8.98
N LYS A 56 20.38 -27.06 -9.16
CA LYS A 56 19.45 -25.93 -9.02
C LYS A 56 18.83 -25.52 -10.36
N SER A 57 19.38 -26.02 -11.46
CA SER A 57 18.97 -25.66 -12.82
C SER A 57 17.86 -26.58 -13.31
N LYS A 58 16.81 -25.98 -13.84
CA LYS A 58 15.60 -26.70 -14.25
C LYS A 58 15.24 -26.40 -15.69
N VAL A 59 14.70 -27.40 -16.38
CA VAL A 59 14.17 -27.27 -17.75
C VAL A 59 12.65 -27.34 -17.71
N PHE A 60 12.01 -26.40 -18.39
CA PHE A 60 10.56 -26.29 -18.45
C PHE A 60 10.12 -26.29 -19.91
N GLY A 61 9.10 -27.08 -20.23
CA GLY A 61 8.44 -27.06 -21.53
C GLY A 61 7.08 -26.35 -21.47
N ILE A 62 6.77 -25.55 -22.48
CA ILE A 62 5.47 -24.86 -22.62
C ILE A 62 4.66 -25.58 -23.69
N GLY A 63 3.51 -26.16 -23.30
CA GLY A 63 2.62 -26.86 -24.23
C GLY A 63 3.13 -28.23 -24.70
N VAL A 64 4.11 -28.80 -24.00
CA VAL A 64 4.71 -30.12 -24.29
C VAL A 64 4.50 -31.08 -23.13
N ASN A 65 4.57 -32.39 -23.41
CA ASN A 65 4.38 -33.41 -22.39
C ASN A 65 5.64 -33.59 -21.51
N SER A 66 5.47 -34.13 -20.30
CA SER A 66 6.56 -34.28 -19.33
C SER A 66 7.69 -35.20 -19.81
N GLN A 67 7.37 -36.22 -20.62
CA GLN A 67 8.36 -37.16 -21.17
C GLN A 67 9.33 -36.44 -22.12
N GLU A 68 8.80 -35.51 -22.91
CA GLU A 68 9.60 -34.69 -23.79
C GLU A 68 10.46 -33.72 -22.99
N VAL A 69 9.96 -33.10 -21.92
CA VAL A 69 10.79 -32.26 -21.05
C VAL A 69 11.97 -33.05 -20.46
N GLU A 70 11.74 -34.30 -20.03
CA GLU A 70 12.78 -35.20 -19.51
C GLU A 70 13.85 -35.55 -20.55
N ASN A 71 13.42 -35.92 -21.76
CA ASN A 71 14.32 -36.24 -22.88
C ASN A 71 15.28 -35.09 -23.21
N TRP A 72 14.87 -33.84 -22.94
CA TRP A 72 15.62 -32.63 -23.26
C TRP A 72 16.37 -32.04 -22.06
N ALA A 73 15.97 -32.40 -20.84
CA ALA A 73 16.73 -32.09 -19.64
C ALA A 73 18.03 -32.92 -19.57
N LEU A 74 17.99 -34.16 -20.07
CA LEU A 74 19.10 -35.11 -20.02
C LEU A 74 20.39 -34.61 -20.71
N PRO A 75 20.36 -34.05 -21.94
CA PRO A 75 21.54 -33.48 -22.58
C PRO A 75 22.10 -32.22 -21.91
N LEU A 76 21.26 -31.50 -21.15
CA LEU A 76 21.67 -30.32 -20.38
C LEU A 76 22.21 -30.69 -19.00
N GLY A 77 21.95 -31.90 -18.50
CA GLY A 77 22.25 -32.30 -17.14
C GLY A 77 21.38 -31.62 -16.07
N CYS A 78 20.28 -30.96 -16.48
CA CYS A 78 19.35 -30.25 -15.59
C CYS A 78 18.20 -31.15 -15.15
N GLU A 79 17.48 -30.75 -14.10
CA GLU A 79 16.25 -31.46 -13.69
C GLU A 79 15.05 -31.02 -14.55
N PRO A 80 14.25 -31.96 -15.10
CA PRO A 80 12.99 -31.60 -15.75
C PRO A 80 11.99 -31.09 -14.71
N SER A 81 11.21 -30.07 -15.07
CA SER A 81 10.25 -29.46 -14.17
C SER A 81 9.03 -28.90 -14.91
N THR A 82 7.98 -28.55 -14.16
CA THR A 82 6.70 -28.09 -14.69
C THR A 82 6.36 -26.69 -14.19
N LEU A 83 5.55 -25.97 -14.95
CA LEU A 83 4.99 -24.70 -14.51
C LEU A 83 3.93 -24.95 -13.40
N PRO A 84 3.78 -24.04 -12.44
CA PRO A 84 4.52 -22.78 -12.27
C PRO A 84 5.86 -22.94 -11.52
N PHE A 85 6.79 -22.01 -11.72
CA PHE A 85 8.03 -21.92 -10.93
C PHE A 85 8.23 -20.51 -10.36
N THR A 86 9.08 -20.36 -9.34
CA THR A 86 9.41 -19.05 -8.78
C THR A 86 10.71 -18.52 -9.37
N PHE A 87 10.69 -17.31 -9.90
CA PHE A 87 11.86 -16.57 -10.38
C PHE A 87 11.89 -15.18 -9.75
N LEU A 88 12.99 -14.83 -9.06
CA LEU A 88 13.12 -13.56 -8.34
C LEU A 88 11.95 -13.26 -7.38
N GLY A 89 11.40 -14.31 -6.77
CA GLY A 89 10.27 -14.23 -5.87
C GLY A 89 8.91 -14.01 -6.56
N ILE A 90 8.81 -14.13 -7.89
CA ILE A 90 7.55 -14.08 -8.66
C ILE A 90 7.20 -15.49 -9.16
N PRO A 91 5.95 -15.95 -9.02
CA PRO A 91 5.50 -17.18 -9.65
C PRO A 91 5.27 -16.95 -11.16
N VAL A 92 6.10 -17.59 -11.98
CA VAL A 92 6.01 -17.61 -13.44
C VAL A 92 5.11 -18.76 -13.87
N GLY A 93 4.14 -18.47 -14.75
CA GLY A 93 3.15 -19.46 -15.25
C GLY A 93 1.97 -19.71 -14.32
N GLU A 94 1.88 -19.00 -13.18
CA GLU A 94 0.77 -19.10 -12.25
C GLU A 94 -0.38 -18.14 -12.64
N ASN A 95 -1.62 -18.50 -12.33
CA ASN A 95 -2.76 -17.62 -12.60
C ASN A 95 -2.97 -16.64 -11.44
N MET A 96 -2.43 -15.42 -11.60
CA MET A 96 -2.52 -14.37 -10.58
C MET A 96 -3.93 -13.80 -10.36
N ASN A 97 -4.95 -14.25 -11.11
CA ASN A 97 -6.36 -13.96 -10.78
C ASN A 97 -6.89 -14.84 -9.63
N ARG A 98 -6.19 -15.94 -9.29
CA ARG A 98 -6.58 -16.83 -8.19
C ARG A 98 -6.05 -16.33 -6.86
N LYS A 99 -6.86 -16.43 -5.80
CA LYS A 99 -6.46 -16.02 -4.44
C LYS A 99 -5.26 -16.82 -3.91
N SER A 100 -5.20 -18.12 -4.20
CA SER A 100 -4.13 -19.03 -3.78
C SER A 100 -2.74 -18.57 -4.23
N SER A 101 -2.65 -17.98 -5.42
CA SER A 101 -1.40 -17.50 -6.02
C SER A 101 -0.77 -16.31 -5.28
N TRP A 102 -1.52 -15.69 -4.37
CA TRP A 102 -1.06 -14.58 -3.52
C TRP A 102 -0.69 -15.00 -2.11
N ASN A 103 -0.77 -16.29 -1.78
CA ASN A 103 -0.48 -16.81 -0.43
C ASN A 103 0.91 -16.39 0.06
N LEU A 104 1.91 -16.37 -0.81
CA LEU A 104 3.28 -15.97 -0.46
C LEU A 104 3.33 -14.54 0.09
N ILE A 105 2.59 -13.60 -0.52
CA ILE A 105 2.50 -12.20 -0.06
C ILE A 105 1.67 -12.10 1.22
N ILE A 106 0.59 -12.86 1.32
CA ILE A 106 -0.24 -12.91 2.53
C ILE A 106 0.57 -13.41 3.72
N GLU A 107 1.36 -14.47 3.54
CA GLU A 107 2.26 -14.99 4.57
C GLU A 107 3.38 -14.02 4.92
N ASN A 108 3.97 -13.31 3.93
CA ASN A 108 4.95 -12.27 4.21
C ASN A 108 4.37 -11.15 5.11
N PHE A 109 3.11 -10.75 4.90
CA PHE A 109 2.42 -9.82 5.79
C PHE A 109 2.30 -10.40 7.21
N ARG A 110 1.86 -11.65 7.34
CA ARG A 110 1.70 -12.32 8.65
C ARG A 110 3.04 -12.46 9.39
N ASN A 111 4.09 -12.88 8.70
CA ASN A 111 5.42 -13.07 9.25
C ASN A 111 6.06 -11.76 9.71
N LYS A 112 5.88 -10.66 8.97
CA LYS A 112 6.36 -9.35 9.43
C LYS A 112 5.63 -8.90 10.70
N LEU A 113 4.35 -9.21 10.83
CA LEU A 113 3.56 -8.87 12.01
C LEU A 113 3.86 -9.75 13.23
N SER A 114 4.14 -11.05 13.05
CA SER A 114 4.46 -11.94 14.16
C SER A 114 5.75 -11.53 14.88
N CYS A 115 6.72 -10.97 14.14
CA CYS A 115 7.93 -10.38 14.72
C CYS A 115 7.64 -9.11 15.56
N TRP A 116 6.50 -8.46 15.39
CA TRP A 116 6.20 -7.20 16.08
C TRP A 116 5.36 -7.43 17.32
N LYS A 117 5.86 -6.95 18.46
CA LYS A 117 5.12 -6.92 19.73
C LYS A 117 3.96 -5.92 19.65
N SER A 118 2.88 -6.26 18.94
CA SER A 118 1.72 -5.40 18.73
C SER A 118 1.09 -4.89 20.04
N LYS A 119 1.24 -5.66 21.13
CA LYS A 119 0.78 -5.32 22.49
C LYS A 119 1.60 -4.19 23.16
N SER A 120 2.86 -3.98 22.80
CA SER A 120 3.71 -2.93 23.40
C SER A 120 3.69 -1.61 22.62
N LEU A 121 3.10 -1.58 21.43
CA LEU A 121 3.06 -0.41 20.57
C LEU A 121 1.77 0.40 20.76
N SER A 122 1.89 1.72 20.78
CA SER A 122 0.72 2.60 20.70
C SER A 122 0.06 2.50 19.31
N PHE A 123 -1.21 2.93 19.19
CA PHE A 123 -1.86 3.13 17.89
C PHE A 123 -1.01 4.01 16.96
N GLY A 124 -0.38 5.04 17.57
CA GLY A 124 0.70 5.86 17.03
C GLY A 124 1.76 5.06 16.28
N GLY A 125 2.47 4.23 17.05
CA GLY A 125 3.59 3.41 16.59
C GLY A 125 3.18 2.35 15.57
N ARG A 126 2.04 1.65 15.78
CA ARG A 126 1.58 0.62 14.84
C ARG A 126 1.28 1.20 13.46
N MET A 127 0.64 2.35 13.37
CA MET A 127 0.44 3.05 12.09
C MET A 127 1.77 3.46 11.43
N ASN A 128 2.71 4.00 12.21
CA ASN A 128 4.00 4.46 11.71
C ASN A 128 4.86 3.31 11.17
N LEU A 129 4.67 2.09 11.66
CA LEU A 129 5.31 0.88 11.13
C LEU A 129 4.53 0.31 9.94
N ALA A 130 3.21 0.20 10.07
CA ALA A 130 2.36 -0.42 9.07
C ALA A 130 2.37 0.33 7.74
N LYS A 131 2.40 1.66 7.77
CA LYS A 131 2.38 2.49 6.55
C LYS A 131 3.60 2.23 5.64
N PRO A 132 4.86 2.43 6.09
CA PRO A 132 6.02 2.20 5.24
C PRO A 132 6.29 0.71 4.98
N VAL A 133 6.09 -0.17 5.97
CA VAL A 133 6.46 -1.58 5.81
C VAL A 133 5.39 -2.36 5.06
N LEU A 134 4.17 -2.44 5.59
CA LEU A 134 3.08 -3.20 4.95
C LEU A 134 2.55 -2.49 3.70
N GLY A 135 2.76 -1.18 3.58
CA GLY A 135 2.45 -0.46 2.35
C GLY A 135 3.39 -0.81 1.19
N ASN A 136 4.69 -0.99 1.46
CA ASN A 136 5.68 -1.26 0.41
C ASN A 136 5.88 -2.76 0.13
N LEU A 137 5.59 -3.63 1.11
CA LEU A 137 5.80 -5.07 1.00
C LEU A 137 5.15 -5.71 -0.24
N PRO A 138 3.91 -5.38 -0.66
CA PRO A 138 3.29 -5.97 -1.84
C PRO A 138 3.63 -5.21 -3.14
N THR A 139 4.34 -4.08 -3.09
CA THR A 139 4.48 -3.16 -4.23
C THR A 139 5.03 -3.82 -5.48
N PHE A 140 5.96 -4.77 -5.34
CA PHE A 140 6.51 -5.49 -6.49
C PHE A 140 5.43 -6.28 -7.24
N TYR A 141 4.66 -7.10 -6.52
CA TYR A 141 3.55 -7.88 -7.09
C TYR A 141 2.44 -6.98 -7.63
N LEU A 142 2.06 -5.94 -6.87
CA LEU A 142 1.01 -4.99 -7.28
C LEU A 142 1.43 -4.14 -8.49
N SER A 143 2.73 -4.07 -8.80
CA SER A 143 3.21 -3.41 -10.01
C SER A 143 3.09 -4.28 -11.25
N LEU A 144 3.00 -5.59 -11.10
CA LEU A 144 2.97 -6.54 -12.22
C LEU A 144 1.58 -7.09 -12.49
N PHE A 145 0.77 -7.27 -11.43
CA PHE A 145 -0.51 -7.97 -11.52
C PHE A 145 -1.66 -7.15 -10.96
N ALA A 146 -2.83 -7.26 -11.58
CA ALA A 146 -4.08 -6.82 -10.99
C ALA A 146 -4.45 -7.79 -9.86
N ALA A 147 -4.43 -7.30 -8.61
CA ALA A 147 -4.75 -8.12 -7.46
C ALA A 147 -6.27 -8.36 -7.38
N PRO A 148 -6.72 -9.60 -7.21
CA PRO A 148 -8.13 -9.90 -6.97
C PRO A 148 -8.65 -9.14 -5.74
N LEU A 149 -9.89 -8.67 -5.78
CA LEU A 149 -10.48 -7.89 -4.67
C LEU A 149 -10.40 -8.65 -3.34
N GLY A 150 -10.69 -9.96 -3.34
CA GLY A 150 -10.58 -10.79 -2.13
C GLY A 150 -9.16 -10.90 -1.56
N VAL A 151 -8.11 -10.72 -2.38
CA VAL A 151 -6.72 -10.63 -1.90
C VAL A 151 -6.48 -9.27 -1.26
N ILE A 152 -6.88 -8.19 -1.93
CA ILE A 152 -6.77 -6.81 -1.42
C ILE A 152 -7.47 -6.71 -0.06
N GLU A 153 -8.71 -7.19 0.05
CA GLU A 153 -9.47 -7.21 1.31
C GLU A 153 -8.78 -8.01 2.41
N THR A 154 -8.13 -9.14 2.06
CA THR A 154 -7.38 -9.95 3.01
C THR A 154 -6.17 -9.17 3.54
N LEU A 155 -5.39 -8.52 2.68
CA LEU A 155 -4.24 -7.72 3.07
C LEU A 155 -4.65 -6.48 3.89
N GLU A 156 -5.74 -5.82 3.51
CA GLU A 156 -6.30 -4.69 4.27
C GLU A 156 -6.82 -5.12 5.64
N LYS A 157 -7.46 -6.30 5.74
CA LYS A 157 -7.89 -6.88 7.02
C LYS A 157 -6.68 -7.11 7.95
N ILE A 158 -5.57 -7.60 7.40
CA ILE A 158 -4.32 -7.79 8.15
C ILE A 158 -3.77 -6.43 8.66
N ARG A 159 -3.66 -5.42 7.78
CA ARG A 159 -3.23 -4.05 8.16
C ARG A 159 -4.11 -3.46 9.26
N ARG A 160 -5.44 -3.58 9.09
CA ARG A 160 -6.44 -3.05 10.02
C ARG A 160 -6.36 -3.71 11.39
N ASN A 161 -6.27 -5.04 11.43
CA ASN A 161 -6.16 -5.79 12.68
C ASN A 161 -4.90 -5.41 13.45
N PHE A 162 -3.76 -5.30 12.75
CA PHE A 162 -2.52 -4.85 13.37
C PHE A 162 -2.65 -3.45 13.95
N ILE A 163 -3.12 -2.46 13.19
CA ILE A 163 -3.21 -1.06 13.66
C ILE A 163 -4.08 -0.92 14.91
N TRP A 164 -5.22 -1.61 14.95
CA TRP A 164 -6.10 -1.60 16.13
C TRP A 164 -5.58 -2.47 17.29
N GLY A 165 -4.50 -3.23 17.08
CA GLY A 165 -3.93 -4.11 18.09
C GLY A 165 -4.83 -5.31 18.39
N GLY A 166 -5.66 -5.71 17.43
CA GLY A 166 -6.43 -6.94 17.52
C GLY A 166 -5.52 -8.14 17.32
N THR A 167 -5.67 -9.15 18.16
CA THR A 167 -5.11 -10.49 17.94
C THR A 167 -6.23 -11.43 17.52
N ASN A 168 -5.92 -12.67 17.15
CA ASN A 168 -6.94 -13.65 16.74
C ASN A 168 -7.99 -13.92 17.83
N ASN A 169 -7.68 -13.65 19.12
CA ASN A 169 -8.57 -13.90 20.27
C ASN A 169 -9.06 -12.62 20.99
N GLU A 170 -8.59 -11.43 20.63
CA GLU A 170 -8.98 -10.18 21.32
C GLU A 170 -9.54 -9.16 20.32
N HIS A 171 -10.86 -8.89 20.41
CA HIS A 171 -11.52 -7.84 19.65
C HIS A 171 -11.30 -6.47 20.31
N LYS A 172 -10.36 -5.68 19.80
CA LYS A 172 -10.20 -4.28 20.24
C LYS A 172 -11.21 -3.35 19.54
N ILE A 173 -11.72 -2.38 20.30
CA ILE A 173 -12.64 -1.35 19.79
C ILE A 173 -11.99 -0.58 18.64
N ARG A 174 -12.67 -0.57 17.49
CA ARG A 174 -12.29 0.21 16.31
C ARG A 174 -12.92 1.59 16.41
N TRP A 175 -12.12 2.56 16.82
CA TRP A 175 -12.59 3.92 17.04
C TRP A 175 -12.90 4.65 15.74
N VAL A 176 -12.17 4.37 14.67
CA VAL A 176 -12.36 5.04 13.38
C VAL A 176 -12.59 3.99 12.29
N THR A 177 -13.44 4.31 11.31
CA THR A 177 -13.65 3.46 10.13
C THR A 177 -12.34 3.27 9.38
N TRP A 178 -12.22 2.16 8.65
CA TRP A 178 -10.99 1.88 7.91
C TRP A 178 -10.78 2.88 6.77
N ASP A 179 -11.85 3.25 6.08
CA ASP A 179 -11.77 4.17 4.95
C ASP A 179 -11.22 5.53 5.39
N THR A 180 -11.70 6.11 6.50
CA THR A 180 -11.13 7.36 7.03
C THR A 180 -9.66 7.24 7.43
N ILE A 181 -9.20 6.05 7.85
CA ILE A 181 -7.77 5.80 8.09
C ILE A 181 -6.98 5.80 6.76
N LEU A 182 -7.53 5.19 5.72
CA LEU A 182 -6.92 5.12 4.39
C LEU A 182 -6.85 6.50 3.72
N ALA A 183 -7.89 7.32 3.88
CA ALA A 183 -8.02 8.63 3.27
C ALA A 183 -6.79 9.52 3.44
N PRO A 184 -6.41 10.33 2.44
CA PRO A 184 -5.28 11.25 2.53
C PRO A 184 -5.46 12.29 3.64
N LYS A 185 -4.34 12.86 4.10
CA LYS A 185 -4.36 13.86 5.18
C LYS A 185 -5.11 15.12 4.77
N GLU A 186 -5.01 15.47 3.49
CA GLU A 186 -5.66 16.60 2.84
C GLU A 186 -7.19 16.41 2.78
N ALA A 187 -7.67 15.17 2.82
CA ALA A 187 -9.09 14.82 2.96
C ALA A 187 -9.49 14.59 4.43
N GLY A 188 -8.63 14.91 5.40
CA GLY A 188 -8.88 14.74 6.83
C GLY A 188 -8.68 13.32 7.37
N GLY A 189 -8.07 12.41 6.59
CA GLY A 189 -7.71 11.06 7.04
C GLY A 189 -6.30 10.95 7.63
N LEU A 190 -5.84 9.72 7.89
CA LEU A 190 -4.48 9.45 8.40
C LEU A 190 -3.44 9.21 7.29
N GLY A 191 -3.88 9.13 6.03
CA GLY A 191 -3.04 8.91 4.86
C GLY A 191 -2.38 7.54 4.86
N MET A 192 -3.05 6.50 5.35
CA MET A 192 -2.54 5.12 5.27
C MET A 192 -2.54 4.63 3.81
N GLY A 193 -3.51 5.09 3.02
CA GLY A 193 -3.75 4.81 1.62
C GLY A 193 -4.09 3.36 1.31
N SER A 194 -5.02 3.14 0.39
CA SER A 194 -5.51 1.79 0.08
C SER A 194 -4.53 1.00 -0.79
N ILE A 195 -4.49 -0.32 -0.60
CA ILE A 195 -3.81 -1.27 -1.47
C ILE A 195 -4.46 -1.26 -2.86
N LYS A 196 -5.78 -1.10 -2.94
CA LYS A 196 -6.51 -0.98 -4.21
C LYS A 196 -6.01 0.21 -5.04
N ALA A 197 -5.97 1.40 -4.45
CA ALA A 197 -5.46 2.59 -5.13
C ALA A 197 -3.97 2.43 -5.51
N MET A 198 -3.16 1.81 -4.64
CA MET A 198 -1.76 1.51 -4.97
C MET A 198 -1.64 0.58 -6.17
N ASN A 199 -2.40 -0.52 -6.22
CA ASN A 199 -2.36 -1.47 -7.33
C ASN A 199 -2.78 -0.82 -8.65
N LEU A 200 -3.91 -0.10 -8.64
CA LEU A 200 -4.39 0.63 -9.81
C LEU A 200 -3.37 1.68 -10.28
N ALA A 201 -2.78 2.44 -9.37
CA ALA A 201 -1.81 3.47 -9.72
C ALA A 201 -0.49 2.90 -10.27
N LEU A 202 -0.03 1.76 -9.75
CA LEU A 202 1.16 1.08 -10.27
C LEU A 202 0.93 0.46 -11.65
N LEU A 203 -0.25 -0.12 -11.89
CA LEU A 203 -0.61 -0.63 -13.22
C LEU A 203 -0.80 0.50 -14.23
N ALA A 204 -1.41 1.61 -13.81
CA ALA A 204 -1.55 2.80 -14.65
C ALA A 204 -0.19 3.39 -15.05
N LYS A 205 0.84 3.29 -14.19
CA LYS A 205 2.21 3.68 -14.54
C LYS A 205 2.77 2.89 -15.73
N TRP A 206 2.44 1.60 -15.82
CA TRP A 206 2.88 0.79 -16.97
C TRP A 206 2.13 1.16 -18.25
N LYS A 207 0.81 1.39 -18.16
CA LYS A 207 0.03 1.93 -19.27
C LYS A 207 0.62 3.25 -19.76
N TRP A 208 0.89 4.17 -18.83
CA TRP A 208 1.56 5.44 -19.13
C TRP A 208 2.88 5.22 -19.86
N LYS A 209 3.78 4.40 -19.32
CA LYS A 209 5.07 4.11 -19.97
C LYS A 209 4.93 3.52 -21.37
N PHE A 210 3.93 2.67 -21.60
CA PHE A 210 3.68 2.07 -22.89
C PHE A 210 3.23 3.13 -23.90
N PHE A 211 2.21 3.92 -23.55
CA PHE A 211 1.65 4.95 -24.43
C PHE A 211 2.54 6.19 -24.57
N SER A 212 3.38 6.53 -23.59
CA SER A 212 4.35 7.63 -23.74
C SER A 212 5.56 7.25 -24.62
N ARG A 213 5.84 5.95 -24.79
CA ARG A 213 6.93 5.46 -25.63
C ARG A 213 6.48 5.14 -27.05
N ALA A 214 5.26 4.67 -27.22
CA ALA A 214 4.61 4.60 -28.51
C ALA A 214 4.09 6.00 -28.86
N LYS A 215 4.73 6.74 -29.78
CA LYS A 215 4.13 7.94 -30.36
C LYS A 215 2.84 7.52 -31.09
N LEU A 216 1.71 7.49 -30.41
CA LEU A 216 0.41 7.18 -31.01
C LEU A 216 -0.61 8.24 -30.58
N ASP A 217 -1.13 8.94 -31.59
CA ASP A 217 -2.42 9.63 -31.56
C ASP A 217 -3.47 8.59 -31.21
N MET A 218 -4.16 8.74 -30.08
CA MET A 218 -5.34 7.95 -29.79
C MET A 218 -6.37 8.82 -29.06
N ASP A 219 -7.28 9.37 -29.86
CA ASP A 219 -8.58 9.86 -29.44
C ASP A 219 -9.41 8.66 -28.96
N SER A 220 -9.26 8.30 -27.69
CA SER A 220 -10.33 7.73 -26.84
C SER A 220 -9.77 7.36 -25.48
N ASP A 221 -10.27 8.09 -24.49
CA ASP A 221 -10.46 7.76 -23.07
C ASP A 221 -9.72 8.66 -22.07
N ILE A 222 -10.53 9.49 -21.37
CA ILE A 222 -10.22 10.26 -20.15
C ILE A 222 -9.13 11.34 -20.31
N ILE A 223 -8.57 11.50 -21.51
CA ILE A 223 -7.45 12.42 -21.74
C ILE A 223 -7.93 13.68 -22.47
N ARG A 224 -7.71 14.86 -21.88
CA ARG A 224 -7.93 16.15 -22.54
C ARG A 224 -6.63 16.63 -23.16
N ARG A 225 -6.62 16.78 -24.48
CA ARG A 225 -5.50 17.37 -25.22
C ARG A 225 -5.57 18.89 -25.01
N ASN A 226 -4.55 19.49 -24.39
CA ASN A 226 -4.46 20.95 -24.34
C ASN A 226 -4.16 21.45 -25.77
N GLN A 227 -5.09 22.21 -26.35
CA GLN A 227 -5.02 22.68 -27.73
C GLN A 227 -3.95 23.77 -27.93
N GLU A 228 -3.44 24.39 -26.87
CA GLU A 228 -2.47 25.48 -26.94
C GLU A 228 -1.01 25.01 -26.81
N GLU A 229 -0.74 23.89 -26.11
CA GLU A 229 0.64 23.44 -25.81
C GLU A 229 1.05 22.07 -26.39
N SER A 230 0.17 21.35 -27.11
CA SER A 230 0.47 19.97 -27.58
C SER A 230 0.95 19.03 -26.45
N ARG A 231 0.50 19.26 -25.22
CA ARG A 231 0.88 18.50 -24.03
C ARG A 231 -0.36 17.97 -23.32
N TRP A 232 -0.25 16.78 -22.77
CA TRP A 232 -1.28 16.19 -21.93
C TRP A 232 -1.04 16.64 -20.47
N GLU A 233 -1.99 17.37 -19.89
CA GLU A 233 -1.94 17.76 -18.48
C GLU A 233 -2.70 16.76 -17.61
N PHE A 234 -2.08 16.32 -16.52
CA PHE A 234 -2.70 15.43 -15.54
C PHE A 234 -2.37 15.90 -14.13
N ASP A 235 -3.35 15.84 -13.22
CA ASP A 235 -3.11 16.10 -11.78
C ASP A 235 -2.05 15.17 -11.15
N PHE A 236 -1.76 14.04 -11.78
CA PHE A 236 -0.76 13.06 -11.36
C PHE A 236 0.47 13.01 -12.27
N ALA A 237 0.59 13.90 -13.25
CA ALA A 237 1.79 14.09 -14.05
C ALA A 237 2.34 15.51 -13.85
N ILE A 238 3.39 15.62 -13.04
CA ILE A 238 4.08 16.89 -12.79
C ILE A 238 5.32 16.86 -13.67
N ASP A 239 5.52 17.92 -14.46
CA ASP A 239 6.62 18.05 -15.43
C ASP A 239 6.67 16.92 -16.48
N GLY A 240 5.50 16.42 -16.91
CA GLY A 240 5.40 15.32 -17.87
C GLY A 240 5.81 13.95 -17.31
N LYS A 241 6.07 13.84 -16.00
CA LYS A 241 6.43 12.58 -15.34
C LYS A 241 5.25 12.03 -14.54
N PHE A 242 4.94 10.77 -14.74
CA PHE A 242 3.89 10.09 -13.98
C PHE A 242 4.28 9.86 -12.51
N HIS A 243 3.47 10.37 -11.59
CA HIS A 243 3.62 10.20 -10.14
C HIS A 243 2.59 9.22 -9.59
N VAL A 244 3.05 8.02 -9.21
CA VAL A 244 2.19 6.99 -8.58
C VAL A 244 1.50 7.52 -7.34
N ALA A 245 2.21 8.31 -6.52
CA ALA A 245 1.66 8.89 -5.30
C ALA A 245 0.52 9.88 -5.58
N GLY A 246 0.62 10.65 -6.68
CA GLY A 246 -0.42 11.59 -7.13
C GLY A 246 -1.70 10.86 -7.48
N LEU A 247 -1.63 9.89 -8.40
CA LEU A 247 -2.81 9.13 -8.84
C LEU A 247 -3.41 8.32 -7.68
N ARG A 248 -2.58 7.68 -6.86
CA ARG A 248 -3.04 6.98 -5.65
C ARG A 248 -3.82 7.93 -4.74
N GLY A 249 -3.30 9.12 -4.50
CA GLY A 249 -3.96 10.15 -3.69
C GLY A 249 -5.31 10.53 -4.27
N THR A 250 -5.43 10.72 -5.58
CA THR A 250 -6.69 11.02 -6.26
C THR A 250 -7.72 9.90 -6.09
N ILE A 251 -7.32 8.64 -6.29
CA ILE A 251 -8.21 7.48 -6.12
C ILE A 251 -8.67 7.37 -4.65
N ASP A 252 -7.74 7.50 -3.70
CA ASP A 252 -8.08 7.42 -2.26
C ASP A 252 -8.98 8.60 -1.82
N ARG A 253 -8.85 9.80 -2.43
CA ARG A 253 -9.74 10.96 -2.21
C ARG A 253 -11.14 10.78 -2.78
N ALA A 254 -11.28 10.17 -3.96
CA ALA A 254 -12.58 10.04 -4.62
C ALA A 254 -13.63 9.27 -3.78
N GLY A 255 -13.18 8.39 -2.87
CA GLY A 255 -14.04 7.71 -1.91
C GLY A 255 -14.32 8.47 -0.61
N HIS A 256 -13.81 9.69 -0.44
CA HIS A 256 -13.83 10.42 0.82
C HIS A 256 -14.19 11.89 0.64
N LEU A 257 -15.44 12.21 0.97
CA LEU A 257 -15.88 13.58 1.17
C LEU A 257 -15.77 13.92 2.66
N ALA A 258 -15.10 15.03 2.97
CA ALA A 258 -15.09 15.62 4.30
C ALA A 258 -16.10 16.78 4.32
N PRO A 259 -17.40 16.53 4.56
CA PRO A 259 -18.44 17.56 4.47
C PRO A 259 -18.19 18.76 5.38
N ASP A 260 -17.45 18.55 6.47
CA ASP A 260 -17.11 19.55 7.48
C ASP A 260 -15.71 20.18 7.32
N GLY A 261 -15.09 20.01 6.16
CA GLY A 261 -13.71 20.41 5.92
C GLY A 261 -12.67 19.46 6.52
N ALA A 262 -11.52 19.39 5.87
CA ALA A 262 -10.42 18.52 6.26
C ALA A 262 -9.78 18.96 7.59
N PHE A 263 -9.31 17.98 8.37
CA PHE A 263 -8.51 18.27 9.55
C PHE A 263 -7.15 18.83 9.16
N THR A 264 -6.75 19.94 9.78
CA THR A 264 -5.44 20.56 9.52
C THR A 264 -4.36 19.89 10.37
N TRP A 265 -3.46 19.15 9.73
CA TRP A 265 -2.33 18.51 10.39
C TRP A 265 -1.19 19.49 10.60
N SER A 266 -0.80 19.76 11.85
CA SER A 266 0.34 20.66 12.15
C SER A 266 1.65 19.89 12.28
N LYS A 267 2.72 20.34 11.60
CA LYS A 267 4.05 19.72 11.70
C LYS A 267 4.75 19.99 13.03
N TRP A 268 4.42 21.12 13.68
CA TRP A 268 4.99 21.55 14.95
C TRP A 268 4.44 20.76 16.15
N ILE A 269 3.27 20.14 15.98
CA ILE A 269 2.61 19.37 17.03
C ILE A 269 3.07 17.91 16.95
N PRO A 270 3.50 17.29 18.07
CA PRO A 270 3.85 15.88 18.10
C PRO A 270 2.74 15.00 17.51
N ASN A 271 3.10 14.01 16.69
CA ASN A 271 2.13 13.14 15.99
C ASN A 271 1.08 12.49 16.92
N LYS A 272 1.46 12.19 18.17
CA LYS A 272 0.54 11.64 19.18
C LYS A 272 -0.59 12.62 19.53
N VAL A 273 -0.27 13.91 19.63
CA VAL A 273 -1.22 14.99 19.95
C VAL A 273 -2.11 15.28 18.76
N ASN A 274 -1.53 15.42 17.55
CA ASN A 274 -2.29 15.58 16.31
C ASN A 274 -3.37 14.51 16.15
N ARG A 275 -3.04 13.23 16.39
CA ARG A 275 -4.00 12.12 16.29
C ARG A 275 -5.04 12.12 17.39
N PHE A 276 -4.67 12.53 18.60
CA PHE A 276 -5.63 12.68 19.69
C PHE A 276 -6.68 13.74 19.35
N VAL A 277 -6.22 14.93 18.95
CA VAL A 277 -7.08 16.06 18.57
C VAL A 277 -7.94 15.73 17.36
N TRP A 278 -7.37 15.09 16.34
CA TRP A 278 -8.12 14.59 15.19
C TRP A 278 -9.23 13.63 15.61
N ARG A 279 -8.95 12.66 16.49
CA ARG A 279 -9.98 11.75 17.03
C ARG A 279 -11.02 12.47 17.86
N ALA A 280 -10.63 13.47 18.64
CA ALA A 280 -11.56 14.25 19.45
C ALA A 280 -12.53 15.04 18.56
N ARG A 281 -12.04 15.66 17.48
CA ARG A 281 -12.86 16.38 16.50
C ARG A 281 -13.96 15.53 15.88
N ILE A 282 -13.70 14.25 15.65
CA ILE A 282 -14.69 13.31 15.06
C ILE A 282 -15.43 12.50 16.13
N ASP A 283 -15.32 12.88 17.41
CA ASP A 283 -15.98 12.22 18.54
C ASP A 283 -15.63 10.71 18.61
N ARG A 284 -14.33 10.39 18.51
CA ARG A 284 -13.77 9.01 18.53
C ARG A 284 -12.68 8.82 19.59
N ILE A 285 -12.74 9.58 20.68
CA ILE A 285 -11.95 9.34 21.90
C ILE A 285 -12.75 8.52 22.91
N PRO A 286 -12.11 7.83 23.88
CA PRO A 286 -12.79 6.97 24.82
C PRO A 286 -13.45 7.76 25.96
N SER A 287 -14.48 8.55 25.64
CA SER A 287 -15.34 9.18 26.65
C SER A 287 -16.43 8.21 27.12
N ALA A 288 -17.01 8.43 28.31
CA ALA A 288 -18.10 7.60 28.83
C ALA A 288 -19.25 7.44 27.80
N SER A 289 -19.73 8.54 27.22
CA SER A 289 -20.76 8.53 26.17
C SER A 289 -20.38 7.70 24.95
N ALA A 290 -19.12 7.77 24.53
CA ALA A 290 -18.63 7.03 23.37
C ALA A 290 -18.45 5.53 23.65
N LEU A 291 -18.12 5.17 24.89
CA LEU A 291 -18.02 3.78 25.36
C LEU A 291 -19.42 3.15 25.49
N MET A 292 -20.39 3.86 26.10
CA MET A 292 -21.78 3.39 26.22
C MET A 292 -22.45 3.18 24.88
N ARG A 293 -22.33 4.12 23.94
CA ARG A 293 -22.82 3.97 22.56
C ARG A 293 -22.26 2.75 21.83
N ARG A 294 -21.14 2.19 22.31
CA ARG A 294 -20.48 1.00 21.76
C ARG A 294 -20.71 -0.26 22.59
N GLY A 295 -21.63 -0.22 23.56
CA GLY A 295 -22.02 -1.36 24.38
C GLY A 295 -21.01 -1.73 25.47
N VAL A 296 -20.09 -0.84 25.84
CA VAL A 296 -19.19 -1.07 26.98
C VAL A 296 -19.95 -0.76 28.26
N ASN A 297 -20.01 -1.72 29.18
CA ASN A 297 -20.65 -1.53 30.49
C ASN A 297 -19.81 -0.59 31.36
N ILE A 298 -20.33 0.59 31.66
CA ILE A 298 -19.73 1.58 32.55
C ILE A 298 -20.77 2.07 33.55
N GLN A 299 -20.33 2.48 34.75
CA GLN A 299 -21.21 2.80 35.89
C GLN A 299 -22.00 4.12 35.75
N GLY A 300 -21.84 4.84 34.64
CA GLY A 300 -22.56 6.08 34.37
C GLY A 300 -21.90 6.89 33.26
N GLU A 301 -22.63 7.88 32.74
CA GLU A 301 -22.14 8.81 31.71
C GLU A 301 -21.61 10.12 32.31
N THR A 302 -21.63 10.28 33.62
CA THR A 302 -21.25 11.53 34.28
C THR A 302 -19.77 11.82 34.18
N CYS A 303 -19.41 13.08 33.95
CA CYS A 303 -18.01 13.51 33.91
C CYS A 303 -17.32 13.23 35.24
N SER A 304 -16.23 12.46 35.20
CA SER A 304 -15.43 12.10 36.38
C SER A 304 -14.70 13.29 37.02
N VAL A 305 -14.55 14.41 36.31
CA VAL A 305 -13.78 15.57 36.76
C VAL A 305 -14.65 16.61 37.46
N CYS A 306 -15.73 17.06 36.81
CA CYS A 306 -16.64 18.08 37.38
C CYS A 306 -17.91 17.49 37.98
N ILE A 307 -18.08 16.17 37.91
CA ILE A 307 -19.19 15.41 38.53
C ILE A 307 -20.57 15.91 38.04
N SER A 308 -20.60 16.58 36.88
CA SER A 308 -21.78 17.21 36.32
C SER A 308 -21.76 17.07 34.80
N GLY A 309 -22.94 16.89 34.20
CA GLY A 309 -23.09 16.70 32.75
C GLY A 309 -22.59 15.34 32.26
N SER A 310 -22.87 15.07 30.98
CA SER A 310 -22.43 13.85 30.28
C SER A 310 -20.98 14.00 29.77
N GLU A 311 -20.17 12.96 29.99
CA GLU A 311 -18.76 12.88 29.59
C GLU A 311 -18.62 12.61 28.09
N THR A 312 -18.81 13.68 27.33
CA THR A 312 -18.54 13.75 25.88
C THR A 312 -17.14 14.31 25.60
N ALA A 313 -16.62 14.12 24.39
CA ALA A 313 -15.35 14.72 23.99
C ALA A 313 -15.38 16.27 24.10
N ASP A 314 -16.50 16.88 23.71
CA ASP A 314 -16.71 18.33 23.80
C ASP A 314 -16.76 18.80 25.25
N HIS A 315 -17.43 18.05 26.13
CA HIS A 315 -17.44 18.38 27.55
C HIS A 315 -16.05 18.28 28.17
N MET A 316 -15.39 17.12 28.02
CA MET A 316 -14.07 16.87 28.61
C MET A 316 -13.00 17.89 28.19
N LEU A 317 -13.07 18.37 26.94
CA LEU A 317 -12.02 19.21 26.36
C LEU A 317 -12.37 20.69 26.28
N VAL A 318 -13.66 21.06 26.38
CA VAL A 318 -14.10 22.44 26.11
C VAL A 318 -15.00 22.98 27.21
N THR A 319 -16.14 22.34 27.48
CA THR A 319 -17.19 22.94 28.34
C THR A 319 -17.10 22.54 29.81
N CYS A 320 -16.31 21.54 30.16
CA CYS A 320 -16.06 21.18 31.56
C CYS A 320 -15.41 22.37 32.30
N PRO A 321 -15.90 22.76 33.50
CA PRO A 321 -15.31 23.86 34.28
C PRO A 321 -13.80 23.74 34.48
N PHE A 322 -13.29 22.51 34.64
CA PHE A 322 -11.86 22.22 34.72
C PHE A 322 -11.12 22.54 33.40
N ALA A 323 -11.67 22.11 32.27
CA ALA A 323 -11.09 22.41 30.95
C ALA A 323 -11.11 23.91 30.65
N ILE A 324 -12.22 24.60 30.97
CA ILE A 324 -12.34 26.06 30.85
C ILE A 324 -11.25 26.76 31.67
N ALA A 325 -11.04 26.35 32.93
CA ALA A 325 -10.00 26.94 33.77
C ALA A 325 -8.59 26.78 33.18
N ILE A 326 -8.29 25.64 32.55
CA ILE A 326 -7.01 25.42 31.84
C ILE A 326 -6.91 26.34 30.62
N TRP A 327 -7.94 26.37 29.78
CA TRP A 327 -7.96 27.20 28.58
C TRP A 327 -7.81 28.68 28.91
N ASN A 328 -8.50 29.18 29.94
CA ASN A 328 -8.37 30.57 30.40
C ASN A 328 -6.91 30.92 30.74
N ARG A 329 -6.18 30.03 31.41
CA ARG A 329 -4.76 30.24 31.72
C ARG A 329 -3.90 30.30 30.45
N ILE A 330 -4.16 29.40 29.49
CA ILE A 330 -3.42 29.37 28.22
C ILE A 330 -3.71 30.62 27.38
N TRP A 331 -4.98 31.02 27.24
CA TRP A 331 -5.37 32.19 26.47
C TRP A 331 -4.84 33.49 27.07
N ASN A 332 -4.89 33.62 28.40
CA ASN A 332 -4.27 34.75 29.09
C ASN A 332 -2.76 34.79 28.86
N TRP A 333 -2.08 33.64 28.90
CA TRP A 333 -0.64 33.56 28.64
C TRP A 333 -0.28 33.94 27.20
N CYS A 334 -1.15 33.62 26.24
CA CYS A 334 -0.99 33.99 24.84
C CYS A 334 -1.54 35.38 24.49
N GLU A 335 -2.08 36.14 25.47
CA GLU A 335 -2.75 37.43 25.26
C GLU A 335 -3.91 37.38 24.23
N ILE A 336 -4.62 36.26 24.18
CA ILE A 336 -5.74 36.04 23.24
C ILE A 336 -7.08 36.32 23.95
N ILE A 337 -7.95 37.11 23.31
CA ILE A 337 -9.31 37.35 23.79
C ILE A 337 -10.09 36.03 23.78
N LEU A 338 -10.70 35.71 24.92
CA LEU A 338 -11.47 34.49 25.16
C LEU A 338 -12.60 34.30 24.13
N PRO A 339 -12.49 33.32 23.22
CA PRO A 339 -13.61 32.96 22.35
C PRO A 339 -14.67 32.19 23.14
N GLN A 340 -15.96 32.41 22.84
CA GLN A 340 -17.00 31.50 23.30
C GLN A 340 -16.94 30.20 22.50
N LEU A 341 -16.44 29.13 23.14
CA LEU A 341 -16.27 27.82 22.53
C LEU A 341 -17.18 26.80 23.21
N SER A 342 -17.96 26.08 22.41
CA SER A 342 -18.92 25.07 22.90
C SER A 342 -18.52 23.63 22.56
N ASN A 343 -17.55 23.43 21.66
CA ASN A 343 -17.13 22.11 21.19
C ASN A 343 -15.69 22.11 20.65
N VAL A 344 -15.12 20.92 20.49
CA VAL A 344 -13.73 20.71 20.04
C VAL A 344 -13.51 21.30 18.65
N LYS A 345 -14.50 21.19 17.75
CA LYS A 345 -14.41 21.73 16.39
C LYS A 345 -14.27 23.26 16.40
N GLY A 346 -15.01 23.93 17.27
CA GLY A 346 -14.93 25.37 17.49
C GLY A 346 -13.52 25.81 17.90
N ILE A 347 -12.90 25.11 18.87
CA ILE A 347 -11.53 25.40 19.30
C ILE A 347 -10.57 25.30 18.11
N LEU A 348 -10.67 24.22 17.34
CA LEU A 348 -9.75 23.97 16.24
C LEU A 348 -9.89 24.97 15.10
N ASN A 349 -11.13 25.38 14.81
CA ASN A 349 -11.39 26.41 13.81
C ASN A 349 -10.82 27.76 14.28
N PHE A 350 -11.00 28.12 15.55
CA PHE A 350 -10.45 29.34 16.13
C PHE A 350 -8.91 29.36 16.12
N VAL A 351 -8.27 28.27 16.55
CA VAL A 351 -6.80 28.16 16.51
C VAL A 351 -6.29 28.24 15.07
N ALA A 352 -7.02 27.65 14.11
CA ALA A 352 -6.66 27.74 12.69
C ALA A 352 -6.80 29.17 12.13
N THR A 353 -7.68 30.01 12.69
CA THR A 353 -7.75 31.44 12.33
C THR A 353 -6.62 32.25 12.96
N CYS A 354 -6.23 31.96 14.21
CA CYS A 354 -5.13 32.65 14.89
C CYS A 354 -3.74 32.28 14.33
N GLY A 355 -3.55 31.07 13.81
CA GLY A 355 -2.25 30.61 13.28
C GLY A 355 -1.91 31.09 11.87
N LYS A 356 -2.71 31.97 11.27
CA LYS A 356 -2.50 32.55 9.92
C LYS A 356 -2.02 34.00 9.93
N SER A 357 -1.89 34.63 11.10
CA SER A 357 -1.37 35.97 11.30
C SER A 357 0.12 35.96 11.60
#